data_AF-A0A927F4P3-F1
#
_entry.id   AF-A0A927F4P3-F1
#
_cell.length_a   1.000
_cell.length_b   1.000
_cell.length_c   1.000
_cell.angle_alpha   90.00
_cell.angle_beta   90.00
_cell.angle_gamma   90.00
#
_symmetry.space_group_name_H-M   'P 1'
#
loop_
_entity.id
_entity.type
_entity.pdbx_description
1 polymer ?
#
loop_
_entity_poly.entity_id
_entity_poly.type
_entity_poly.pdbx_seq_one_letter_code
_entity_poly.pdbx_strand_id
1 'polypeptide(L)'
;MTTTDTIAALALAVAVVAAVAALGSWRAARNANGAAQTLSRIEQQRLHADLTPHFRCTVVANEARSTAMLRVHLEGPPGLLSHGTIEITASLRNDNPHRGDGPQLAGAPTPEEVRAHIWGPWKFSADGRDDTGRTVAPQQLAIGEWTRYGLTPTTPPSWSTTTTDVWHRDYANEPVRLSITARSKGSDWTVPLEVPVTIETDS
;
A
#
# COMPACT_ATOMS: atom_id res chain seq x y z
N MET A 1 -31.67 -57.07 46.04
CA MET A 1 -31.10 -55.85 45.45
C MET A 1 -30.65 -54.98 46.61
N THR A 2 -29.33 -54.86 46.81
CA THR A 2 -28.75 -54.16 47.97
C THR A 2 -28.60 -52.67 47.64
N THR A 3 -28.59 -51.82 48.66
CA THR A 3 -28.42 -50.35 48.55
C THR A 3 -27.16 -49.94 47.79
N THR A 4 -26.15 -50.81 47.73
CA THR A 4 -24.90 -50.60 46.99
C THR A 4 -25.10 -50.65 45.45
N ASP A 5 -25.97 -51.53 44.95
CA ASP A 5 -26.22 -51.69 43.51
C ASP A 5 -26.93 -50.46 42.93
N THR A 6 -27.80 -49.84 43.71
CA THR A 6 -28.57 -48.64 43.32
C THR A 6 -27.68 -47.39 43.28
N ILE A 7 -26.75 -47.24 44.22
CA ILE A 7 -25.78 -46.14 44.22
C ILE A 7 -24.81 -46.27 43.04
N ALA A 8 -24.33 -47.48 42.75
CA ALA A 8 -23.44 -47.73 41.61
C ALA A 8 -24.13 -47.43 40.26
N ALA A 9 -25.40 -47.83 40.11
CA ALA A 9 -26.18 -47.55 38.90
C ALA A 9 -26.42 -46.04 38.68
N LEU A 10 -26.71 -45.29 39.75
CA LEU A 10 -26.87 -43.84 39.69
C LEU A 10 -25.55 -43.12 39.36
N ALA A 11 -24.45 -43.54 39.98
CA ALA A 11 -23.13 -42.97 39.70
C ALA A 11 -22.71 -43.18 38.23
N LEU A 12 -22.98 -44.37 37.68
CA LEU A 12 -22.73 -44.66 36.26
C LEU A 12 -23.57 -43.76 35.34
N ALA A 13 -24.86 -43.57 35.65
CA ALA A 13 -25.73 -42.70 34.87
C ALA A 13 -25.26 -41.24 34.88
N VAL A 14 -24.85 -40.71 36.04
CA VAL A 14 -24.30 -39.35 36.17
C VAL A 14 -22.97 -39.23 35.40
N ALA A 15 -22.10 -40.23 35.47
CA ALA A 15 -20.82 -40.23 34.75
C ALA A 15 -21.01 -40.20 33.23
N VAL A 16 -22.01 -40.94 32.70
CA VAL A 16 -22.34 -40.94 31.27
C VAL A 16 -22.86 -39.57 30.84
N VAL A 17 -23.77 -38.96 31.62
CA VAL A 17 -24.29 -37.61 31.33
C VAL A 17 -23.16 -36.57 31.37
N ALA A 18 -22.27 -36.65 32.35
CA ALA A 18 -21.11 -35.76 32.45
C ALA A 18 -20.14 -35.92 31.27
N ALA A 19 -19.88 -37.15 30.81
CA ALA A 19 -19.04 -37.41 29.65
C ALA A 19 -19.62 -36.83 28.35
N VAL A 20 -20.94 -36.98 28.14
CA VAL A 20 -21.65 -36.39 27.00
C VAL A 20 -21.62 -34.87 27.07
N ALA A 21 -21.85 -34.28 28.24
CA ALA A 21 -21.77 -32.84 28.45
C ALA A 21 -20.35 -32.30 28.21
N ALA A 22 -19.32 -33.03 28.63
CA ALA A 22 -17.92 -32.66 28.39
C ALA A 22 -17.54 -32.70 26.90
N LEU A 23 -17.98 -33.75 26.17
CA LEU A 23 -17.80 -33.85 24.72
C LEU A 23 -18.53 -32.72 23.98
N GLY A 24 -19.77 -32.42 24.39
CA GLY A 24 -20.55 -31.30 23.86
C GLY A 24 -19.87 -29.96 24.11
N SER A 25 -19.38 -29.74 25.33
CA SER A 25 -18.67 -28.52 25.74
C SER A 25 -17.36 -28.34 24.97
N TRP A 26 -16.59 -29.40 24.77
CA TRP A 26 -15.35 -29.35 24.01
C TRP A 26 -15.58 -29.04 22.52
N ARG A 27 -16.61 -29.64 21.92
CA ARG A 27 -16.95 -29.37 20.52
C ARG A 27 -17.52 -27.96 20.34
N ALA A 28 -18.35 -27.49 21.28
CA ALA A 28 -18.81 -26.12 21.32
C ALA A 28 -17.65 -25.13 21.49
N ALA A 29 -16.71 -25.39 22.41
CA ALA A 29 -15.52 -24.57 22.62
C ALA A 29 -14.61 -24.51 21.38
N ARG A 30 -14.44 -25.62 20.66
CA ARG A 30 -13.70 -25.63 19.39
C ARG A 30 -14.39 -24.83 18.29
N ASN A 31 -15.70 -24.98 18.16
CA ASN A 31 -16.49 -24.21 17.20
C ASN A 31 -16.47 -22.72 17.53
N ALA A 32 -16.59 -22.36 18.82
CA ALA A 32 -16.49 -20.99 19.31
C ALA A 32 -15.11 -20.40 19.07
N ASN A 33 -14.02 -21.16 19.29
CA ASN A 33 -12.66 -20.73 18.99
C ASN A 33 -12.48 -20.47 17.47
N GLY A 34 -13.00 -21.33 16.60
CA GLY A 34 -12.96 -21.12 15.16
C GLY A 34 -13.76 -19.89 14.69
N ALA A 35 -14.93 -19.66 15.29
CA ALA A 35 -15.75 -18.48 15.04
C ALA A 35 -15.05 -17.19 15.54
N ALA A 36 -14.47 -17.22 16.74
CA ALA A 36 -13.72 -16.10 17.32
C ALA A 36 -12.49 -15.74 16.49
N GLN A 37 -11.75 -16.72 15.98
CA GLN A 37 -10.62 -16.49 15.06
C GLN A 37 -11.08 -15.83 13.75
N THR A 38 -12.19 -16.29 13.19
CA THR A 38 -12.74 -15.71 11.95
C THR A 38 -13.21 -14.28 12.17
N LEU A 39 -13.92 -14.02 13.27
CA LEU A 39 -14.37 -12.68 13.64
C LEU A 39 -13.19 -11.73 13.89
N SER A 40 -12.18 -12.18 14.64
CA SER A 40 -10.96 -11.41 14.89
C SER A 40 -10.27 -11.01 13.60
N ARG A 41 -10.17 -11.93 12.62
CA ARG A 41 -9.59 -11.63 11.30
C ARG A 41 -10.43 -10.62 10.52
N ILE A 42 -11.76 -10.72 10.56
CA ILE A 42 -12.65 -9.76 9.90
C ILE A 42 -12.49 -8.37 10.52
N GLU A 43 -12.48 -8.28 11.84
CA GLU A 43 -12.27 -7.01 12.53
C GLU A 43 -10.89 -6.42 12.26
N GLN A 44 -9.83 -7.25 12.22
CA GLN A 44 -8.50 -6.80 11.81
C GLN A 44 -8.50 -6.23 10.38
N GLN A 45 -9.15 -6.90 9.44
CA GLN A 45 -9.26 -6.42 8.06
C GLN A 45 -10.07 -5.13 7.96
N ARG A 46 -11.16 -5.03 8.73
CA ARG A 46 -11.98 -3.83 8.81
C ARG A 46 -11.20 -2.64 9.37
N LEU A 47 -10.52 -2.83 10.50
CA LEU A 47 -9.67 -1.81 11.11
C LEU A 47 -8.54 -1.39 10.17
N HIS A 48 -7.94 -2.34 9.47
CA HIS A 48 -6.92 -2.05 8.47
C HIS A 48 -7.47 -1.16 7.35
N ALA A 49 -8.66 -1.48 6.82
CA ALA A 49 -9.32 -0.66 5.81
C ALA A 49 -9.69 0.73 6.35
N ASP A 50 -10.28 0.80 7.55
CA ASP A 50 -10.72 2.05 8.21
C ASP A 50 -9.54 2.98 8.58
N LEU A 51 -8.33 2.43 8.71
CA LEU A 51 -7.09 3.16 8.97
C LEU A 51 -6.26 3.45 7.72
N THR A 52 -6.78 3.15 6.52
CA THR A 52 -6.07 3.44 5.26
C THR A 52 -5.77 4.94 5.15
N PRO A 53 -4.50 5.36 5.06
CA PRO A 53 -4.14 6.78 5.02
C PRO A 53 -4.74 7.52 3.82
N HIS A 54 -5.19 8.75 4.06
CA HIS A 54 -5.68 9.65 3.03
C HIS A 54 -4.59 10.67 2.70
N PHE A 55 -4.12 10.66 1.45
CA PHE A 55 -3.12 11.61 0.97
C PHE A 55 -3.74 12.62 0.01
N ARG A 56 -3.47 13.90 0.24
CA ARG A 56 -3.69 14.96 -0.74
C ARG A 56 -2.36 15.30 -1.38
N CYS A 57 -2.28 15.11 -2.69
CA CYS A 57 -1.08 15.37 -3.47
C CYS A 57 -1.32 16.49 -4.47
N THR A 58 -0.30 17.34 -4.68
CA THR A 58 -0.31 18.37 -5.73
C THR A 58 1.04 18.37 -6.43
N VAL A 59 1.03 18.52 -7.75
CA VAL A 59 2.25 18.70 -8.55
C VAL A 59 2.18 20.04 -9.25
N VAL A 60 3.20 20.86 -9.02
CA VAL A 60 3.35 22.17 -9.65
C VAL A 60 4.65 22.18 -10.44
N ALA A 61 4.54 22.33 -11.76
CA ALA A 61 5.66 22.44 -12.68
C ALA A 61 6.09 23.90 -12.84
N ASN A 62 7.38 24.13 -12.76
CA ASN A 62 8.03 25.38 -13.10
C ASN A 62 8.70 25.20 -14.47
N GLU A 63 8.07 25.72 -15.51
CA GLU A 63 8.54 25.59 -16.90
C GLU A 63 9.89 26.28 -17.11
N ALA A 64 10.11 27.45 -16.49
CA ALA A 64 11.34 28.22 -16.63
C ALA A 64 12.58 27.46 -16.10
N ARG A 65 12.41 26.59 -15.10
CA ARG A 65 13.49 25.81 -14.49
C ARG A 65 13.49 24.35 -14.94
N SER A 66 12.53 23.93 -15.75
CA SER A 66 12.33 22.52 -16.13
C SER A 66 12.31 21.60 -14.90
N THR A 67 11.62 22.01 -13.84
CA THR A 67 11.48 21.24 -12.59
C THR A 67 10.04 21.24 -12.13
N ALA A 68 9.62 20.25 -11.37
CA ALA A 68 8.34 20.27 -10.68
C ALA A 68 8.50 19.99 -9.19
N MET A 69 7.48 20.35 -8.41
CA MET A 69 7.41 20.08 -6.97
C MET A 69 6.17 19.25 -6.68
N LEU A 70 6.38 18.06 -6.12
CA LEU A 70 5.32 17.24 -5.53
C LEU A 70 5.18 17.61 -4.06
N ARG A 71 3.99 18.04 -3.64
CA ARG A 71 3.62 18.15 -2.22
C ARG A 71 2.71 16.98 -1.88
N VAL A 72 3.04 16.27 -0.79
CA VAL A 72 2.24 15.19 -0.22
C VAL A 72 1.79 15.61 1.17
N HIS A 73 0.48 15.64 1.40
CA HIS A 73 -0.15 15.99 2.68
C HIS A 73 -0.90 14.77 3.21
N LEU A 74 -0.61 14.35 4.45
CA LEU A 74 -1.33 13.29 5.12
C LEU A 74 -2.55 13.88 5.85
N GLU A 75 -3.75 13.66 5.33
CA GLU A 75 -4.97 14.29 5.86
C GLU A 75 -5.66 13.48 6.96
N GLY A 76 -5.45 12.17 6.98
CA GLY A 76 -6.12 11.29 7.92
C GLY A 76 -5.99 9.83 7.52
N PRO A 77 -6.91 8.96 7.95
CA PRO A 77 -8.13 9.24 8.74
C PRO A 77 -7.81 9.57 10.21
N PRO A 78 -8.75 10.17 10.98
CA PRO A 78 -8.52 10.54 12.38
C PRO A 78 -8.07 9.39 13.29
N GLY A 79 -8.44 8.13 12.96
CA GLY A 79 -7.99 6.95 13.70
C GLY A 79 -6.46 6.79 13.74
N LEU A 80 -5.77 7.26 12.70
CA LEU A 80 -4.30 7.26 12.65
C LEU A 80 -3.66 8.29 13.61
N LEU A 81 -4.41 9.25 14.19
CA LEU A 81 -3.83 10.21 15.16
C LEU A 81 -3.19 9.47 16.35
N SER A 82 -3.79 8.34 16.74
CA SER A 82 -3.27 7.48 17.81
C SER A 82 -1.94 6.80 17.43
N HIS A 83 -1.55 6.80 16.16
CA HIS A 83 -0.28 6.26 15.67
C HIS A 83 0.88 7.27 15.76
N GLY A 84 0.59 8.57 15.94
CA GLY A 84 1.60 9.62 15.93
C GLY A 84 2.14 9.86 14.53
N THR A 85 3.45 9.68 14.32
CA THR A 85 4.06 9.70 12.99
C THR A 85 3.95 8.32 12.35
N ILE A 86 3.73 8.30 11.03
CA ILE A 86 3.79 7.08 10.23
C ILE A 86 4.94 7.18 9.23
N GLU A 87 5.52 6.06 8.87
CA GLU A 87 6.53 6.02 7.83
C GLU A 87 5.85 6.01 6.46
N ILE A 88 6.24 6.92 5.56
CA ILE A 88 5.76 6.95 4.18
C ILE A 88 6.91 6.82 3.19
N THR A 89 6.65 6.12 2.08
CA THR A 89 7.56 5.96 0.95
C THR A 89 6.78 6.27 -0.33
N ALA A 90 7.20 7.31 -1.06
CA ALA A 90 6.60 7.66 -2.35
C ALA A 90 7.37 6.97 -3.49
N SER A 91 6.62 6.39 -4.43
CA SER A 91 7.18 5.73 -5.62
C SER A 91 6.36 6.08 -6.86
N LEU A 92 7.04 6.17 -8.01
CA LEU A 92 6.42 6.44 -9.30
C LEU A 92 5.98 5.13 -9.96
N ARG A 93 4.71 5.10 -10.36
CA ARG A 93 4.13 4.01 -11.15
C ARG A 93 4.34 4.26 -12.63
N ASN A 94 4.39 3.17 -13.39
CA ASN A 94 4.34 3.24 -14.84
C ASN A 94 2.91 3.57 -15.30
N ASP A 95 2.80 4.17 -16.48
CA ASP A 95 1.54 4.37 -17.21
C ASP A 95 0.72 3.09 -17.40
N ASN A 96 1.38 1.95 -17.59
CA ASN A 96 0.77 0.63 -17.68
C ASN A 96 1.45 -0.33 -16.68
N PRO A 97 0.70 -1.01 -15.79
CA PRO A 97 1.27 -1.98 -14.85
C PRO A 97 1.93 -3.18 -15.52
N HIS A 98 1.58 -3.48 -16.78
CA HIS A 98 2.09 -4.62 -17.56
C HIS A 98 3.32 -4.30 -18.42
N ARG A 99 3.93 -3.12 -18.25
CA ARG A 99 5.19 -2.78 -18.93
C ARG A 99 6.23 -3.86 -18.63
N GLY A 100 6.75 -4.53 -19.66
CA GLY A 100 7.77 -5.56 -19.52
C GLY A 100 7.26 -6.95 -19.13
N ASP A 101 5.94 -7.21 -19.13
CA ASP A 101 5.40 -8.58 -18.90
C ASP A 101 5.52 -9.50 -20.14
N GLY A 102 5.91 -8.95 -21.29
CA GLY A 102 6.02 -9.67 -22.56
C GLY A 102 7.28 -10.55 -22.67
N PRO A 103 7.29 -11.51 -23.61
CA PRO A 103 8.46 -12.34 -23.86
C PRO A 103 9.63 -11.48 -24.37
N GLN A 104 10.84 -11.81 -23.92
CA GLN A 104 12.04 -11.15 -24.42
C GLN A 104 12.29 -11.54 -25.89
N LEU A 105 12.34 -10.55 -26.77
CA LEU A 105 12.71 -10.73 -28.17
C LEU A 105 14.22 -10.53 -28.37
N ALA A 106 14.82 -11.25 -29.31
CA ALA A 106 16.24 -11.09 -29.63
C ALA A 106 16.54 -9.65 -30.10
N GLY A 107 17.50 -8.99 -29.47
CA GLY A 107 17.87 -7.60 -29.77
C GLY A 107 16.97 -6.54 -29.14
N ALA A 108 15.96 -6.93 -28.37
CA ALA A 108 15.12 -6.03 -27.59
C ALA A 108 15.65 -5.88 -26.15
N PRO A 109 15.32 -4.76 -25.44
CA PRO A 109 15.60 -4.64 -24.01
C PRO A 109 14.98 -5.80 -23.23
N THR A 110 15.60 -6.14 -22.11
CA THR A 110 15.07 -7.13 -21.18
C THR A 110 13.75 -6.66 -20.55
N PRO A 111 12.84 -7.58 -20.18
CA PRO A 111 11.67 -7.30 -19.35
C PRO A 111 11.96 -6.42 -18.12
N GLU A 112 13.08 -6.68 -17.45
CA GLU A 112 13.55 -5.96 -16.27
C GLU A 112 13.90 -4.50 -16.60
N GLU A 113 14.63 -4.26 -17.68
CA GLU A 113 14.98 -2.91 -18.14
C GLU A 113 13.73 -2.10 -18.50
N VAL A 114 12.76 -2.73 -19.17
CA VAL A 114 11.48 -2.10 -19.51
C VAL A 114 10.68 -1.75 -18.26
N ARG A 115 10.63 -2.64 -17.26
CA ARG A 115 9.95 -2.39 -15.97
C ARG A 115 10.62 -1.29 -15.16
N ALA A 116 11.95 -1.25 -15.14
CA ALA A 116 12.73 -0.29 -14.39
C ALA A 116 12.55 1.14 -14.94
N HIS A 117 12.38 1.29 -16.26
CA HIS A 117 12.18 2.59 -16.89
C HIS A 117 10.90 3.30 -16.41
N ILE A 118 10.98 4.60 -16.13
CA ILE A 118 9.85 5.41 -15.63
C ILE A 118 9.05 5.92 -16.84
N TRP A 119 7.91 5.29 -17.10
CA TRP A 119 6.98 5.65 -18.17
C TRP A 119 6.00 6.71 -17.69
N GLY A 120 6.47 7.96 -17.62
CA GLY A 120 5.68 9.10 -17.18
C GLY A 120 6.45 10.41 -17.31
N PRO A 121 5.83 11.57 -17.03
CA PRO A 121 6.40 12.88 -17.30
C PRO A 121 7.59 13.26 -16.40
N TRP A 122 7.58 12.80 -15.14
CA TRP A 122 8.48 13.28 -14.09
C TRP A 122 9.13 12.12 -13.30
N LYS A 123 10.36 12.34 -12.83
CA LYS A 123 11.09 11.49 -11.87
C LYS A 123 11.59 12.31 -10.68
N PHE A 124 11.85 11.67 -9.55
CA PHE A 124 12.40 12.35 -8.36
C PHE A 124 13.82 12.86 -8.62
N SER A 125 14.07 14.12 -8.24
CA SER A 125 15.30 14.84 -8.60
C SER A 125 16.31 15.02 -7.46
N ALA A 126 15.96 14.72 -6.20
CA ALA A 126 16.73 15.11 -5.02
C ALA A 126 16.88 14.00 -3.96
N ASP A 127 17.51 14.36 -2.83
CA ASP A 127 18.04 13.48 -1.78
C ASP A 127 17.10 12.35 -1.34
N GLY A 128 17.71 11.17 -1.14
CA GLY A 128 17.01 9.96 -0.74
C GLY A 128 16.38 9.18 -1.90
N ARG A 129 16.49 9.63 -3.15
CA ARG A 129 16.02 8.84 -4.30
C ARG A 129 16.86 7.57 -4.54
N ASP A 130 16.23 6.57 -5.15
CA ASP A 130 16.95 5.45 -5.76
C ASP A 130 17.66 5.86 -7.06
N ASP A 131 18.51 4.98 -7.58
CA ASP A 131 19.33 5.25 -8.79
C ASP A 131 18.48 5.66 -10.00
N THR A 132 17.27 5.12 -10.11
CA THR A 132 16.33 5.39 -11.21
C THR A 132 15.58 6.72 -11.06
N GLY A 133 15.47 7.24 -9.83
CA GLY A 133 14.61 8.38 -9.51
C GLY A 133 13.12 8.00 -9.43
N ARG A 134 12.81 6.72 -9.26
CA ARG A 134 11.45 6.19 -9.14
C ARG A 134 10.94 6.30 -7.70
N THR A 135 11.80 6.07 -6.72
CA THR A 135 11.40 5.95 -5.31
C THR A 135 12.26 6.86 -4.47
N VAL A 136 11.69 7.41 -3.40
CA VAL A 136 12.41 8.21 -2.40
C VAL A 136 12.49 7.48 -1.07
N ALA A 137 13.49 7.82 -0.27
CA ALA A 137 13.73 7.23 1.03
C ALA A 137 12.50 7.39 1.94
N PRO A 138 12.25 6.42 2.84
CA PRO A 138 11.17 6.53 3.80
C PRO A 138 11.34 7.76 4.68
N GLN A 139 10.22 8.43 4.98
CA GLN A 139 10.18 9.56 5.91
C GLN A 139 9.04 9.41 6.90
N GLN A 140 9.19 10.04 8.07
CA GLN A 140 8.16 10.10 9.08
C GLN A 140 7.24 11.31 8.80
N LEU A 141 5.92 11.08 8.84
CA LEU A 141 4.93 12.13 8.63
C LEU A 141 3.77 11.94 9.62
N ALA A 142 3.41 13.00 10.35
CA ALA A 142 2.20 13.01 11.18
C ALA A 142 0.97 13.46 10.39
N ILE A 143 -0.22 13.16 10.90
CA ILE A 143 -1.46 13.67 10.29
C ILE A 143 -1.52 15.19 10.40
N GLY A 144 -1.93 15.83 9.32
CA GLY A 144 -1.93 17.28 9.17
C GLY A 144 -0.61 17.83 8.64
N GLU A 145 0.47 17.05 8.68
CA GLU A 145 1.76 17.45 8.13
C GLU A 145 1.89 17.14 6.65
N TRP A 146 2.73 17.93 6.00
CA TRP A 146 3.06 17.76 4.59
C TRP A 146 4.57 17.72 4.40
N THR A 147 4.95 17.13 3.27
CA THR A 147 6.32 17.00 2.80
C THR A 147 6.39 17.36 1.32
N ARG A 148 7.60 17.56 0.82
CA ARG A 148 7.85 18.00 -0.56
C ARG A 148 8.97 17.19 -1.21
N TYR A 149 8.79 16.93 -2.49
CA TYR A 149 9.77 16.24 -3.32
C TYR A 149 10.00 17.01 -4.61
N GLY A 150 11.28 17.27 -4.92
CA GLY A 150 11.67 17.80 -6.21
C GLY A 150 11.53 16.75 -7.30
N LEU A 151 11.09 17.19 -8.48
CA LEU A 151 10.94 16.39 -9.67
C LEU A 151 11.70 17.00 -10.84
N THR A 152 12.27 16.15 -11.69
CA THR A 152 12.85 16.51 -12.98
C THR A 152 12.19 15.70 -14.09
N PRO A 153 12.19 16.21 -15.34
CA PRO A 153 11.58 15.49 -16.45
C PRO A 153 12.25 14.13 -16.63
N THR A 154 11.45 13.13 -17.01
CA THR A 154 12.01 11.88 -17.53
C THR A 154 12.59 12.09 -18.93
N THR A 155 13.31 11.09 -19.40
CA THR A 155 13.85 11.03 -20.76
C THR A 155 13.40 9.72 -21.37
N PRO A 156 13.28 9.63 -22.71
CA PRO A 156 13.00 8.36 -23.36
C PRO A 156 14.07 7.31 -22.98
N PRO A 157 13.71 6.01 -23.00
CA PRO A 157 14.69 4.97 -22.74
C PRO A 157 15.74 4.94 -23.85
N SER A 158 16.97 4.54 -23.53
CA SER A 158 18.11 4.57 -24.47
C SER A 158 17.94 3.68 -25.70
N TRP A 159 17.07 2.66 -25.62
CA TRP A 159 16.71 1.76 -26.71
C TRP A 159 15.53 2.27 -27.56
N SER A 160 14.93 3.42 -27.22
CA SER A 160 13.88 4.04 -28.04
C SER A 160 14.48 4.93 -29.11
N THR A 161 13.79 5.04 -30.25
CA THR A 161 14.07 6.03 -31.29
C THR A 161 13.39 7.39 -31.03
N THR A 162 12.57 7.49 -29.97
CA THR A 162 11.88 8.72 -29.57
C THR A 162 12.89 9.78 -29.11
N THR A 163 12.78 11.00 -29.62
CA THR A 163 13.58 12.14 -29.13
C THR A 163 13.02 12.67 -27.81
N THR A 164 13.84 13.36 -27.02
CA THR A 164 13.41 13.98 -25.76
C THR A 164 12.21 14.92 -25.94
N ASP A 165 12.20 15.74 -27.01
CA ASP A 165 11.10 16.67 -27.27
C ASP A 165 9.78 15.95 -27.58
N VAL A 166 9.82 14.85 -28.33
CA VAL A 166 8.63 14.04 -28.62
C VAL A 166 8.17 13.35 -27.34
N TRP A 167 9.08 12.80 -26.54
CA TRP A 167 8.76 12.19 -25.26
C TRP A 167 8.08 13.17 -24.29
N HIS A 168 8.62 14.38 -24.15
CA HIS A 168 8.00 15.41 -23.30
C HIS A 168 6.64 15.84 -23.82
N ARG A 169 6.44 15.92 -25.13
CA ARG A 169 5.14 16.22 -25.73
C ARG A 169 4.12 15.11 -25.46
N ASP A 170 4.50 13.86 -25.63
CA ASP A 170 3.63 12.70 -25.44
C ASP A 170 3.13 12.59 -23.99
N TYR A 171 3.99 12.95 -23.02
CA TYR A 171 3.65 12.93 -21.59
C TYR A 171 3.24 14.30 -21.02
N ALA A 172 3.16 15.37 -21.81
CA ALA A 172 2.95 16.74 -21.32
C ALA A 172 1.66 16.90 -20.48
N ASN A 173 0.61 16.20 -20.87
CA ASN A 173 -0.72 16.26 -20.23
C ASN A 173 -1.03 15.03 -19.36
N GLU A 174 -0.05 14.14 -19.19
CA GLU A 174 -0.22 12.93 -18.39
C GLU A 174 -0.04 13.23 -16.90
N PRO A 175 -0.83 12.59 -16.01
CA PRO A 175 -0.66 12.77 -14.58
C PRO A 175 0.63 12.11 -14.08
N VAL A 176 1.14 12.60 -12.95
CA VAL A 176 2.14 11.87 -12.17
C VAL A 176 1.44 10.74 -11.43
N ARG A 177 1.75 9.51 -11.82
CA ARG A 177 1.19 8.30 -11.21
C ARG A 177 2.06 7.88 -10.02
N LEU A 178 1.50 7.97 -8.83
CA LEU A 178 2.17 7.70 -7.57
C LEU A 178 1.63 6.43 -6.91
N SER A 179 2.49 5.83 -6.11
CA SER A 179 2.15 4.86 -5.09
C SER A 179 2.79 5.33 -3.79
N ILE A 180 1.98 5.61 -2.78
CA ILE A 180 2.48 5.95 -1.44
C ILE A 180 2.28 4.73 -0.55
N THR A 181 3.39 4.11 -0.15
CA THR A 181 3.39 3.05 0.85
C THR A 181 3.53 3.68 2.23
N ALA A 182 2.60 3.39 3.12
CA ALA A 182 2.57 3.87 4.49
C ALA A 182 2.68 2.71 5.46
N ARG A 183 3.47 2.84 6.53
CA ARG A 183 3.70 1.80 7.53
C ARG A 183 3.60 2.35 8.94
N SER A 184 2.81 1.69 9.78
CA SER A 184 2.68 2.05 11.20
C SER A 184 2.11 0.92 12.05
N LYS A 185 2.67 0.72 13.25
CA LYS A 185 2.22 -0.27 14.25
C LYS A 185 1.92 -1.67 13.67
N GLY A 186 2.75 -2.13 12.73
CA GLY A 186 2.61 -3.45 12.08
C GLY A 186 1.55 -3.52 10.98
N SER A 187 0.93 -2.39 10.60
CA SER A 187 0.08 -2.28 9.41
C SER A 187 0.83 -1.59 8.27
N ASP A 188 0.57 -2.02 7.04
CA ASP A 188 1.12 -1.49 5.80
C ASP A 188 0.03 -1.21 4.77
N TRP A 189 0.01 0.00 4.24
CA TRP A 189 -0.95 0.41 3.21
C TRP A 189 -0.22 0.86 1.96
N THR A 190 -0.78 0.57 0.80
CA THR A 190 -0.28 1.11 -0.48
C THR A 190 -1.41 1.86 -1.16
N VAL A 191 -1.26 3.17 -1.28
CA VAL A 191 -2.27 4.08 -1.83
C VAL A 191 -1.83 4.53 -3.22
N PRO A 192 -2.48 4.07 -4.30
CA PRO A 192 -2.24 4.58 -5.64
C PRO A 192 -2.91 5.95 -5.83
N LEU A 193 -2.19 6.91 -6.43
CA LEU A 193 -2.74 8.23 -6.78
C LEU A 193 -2.37 8.61 -8.21
N GLU A 194 -3.24 9.32 -8.90
CA GLU A 194 -2.94 10.01 -10.15
C GLU A 194 -3.06 11.51 -9.89
N VAL A 195 -1.94 12.22 -10.01
CA VAL A 195 -1.87 13.64 -9.65
C VAL A 195 -1.68 14.47 -10.92
N PRO A 196 -2.66 15.31 -11.29
CA PRO A 196 -2.51 16.19 -12.43
C PRO A 196 -1.38 17.19 -12.19
N VAL A 197 -0.65 17.51 -13.25
CA VAL A 197 0.41 18.51 -13.22
C VAL A 197 -0.21 19.87 -13.52
N THR A 198 0.03 20.82 -12.63
CA THR A 198 -0.35 22.23 -12.83
C THR A 198 0.89 23.06 -13.12
N ILE A 199 0.76 24.12 -13.90
CA ILE A 199 1.88 25.02 -14.21
C ILE A 199 1.87 26.17 -13.22
N GLU A 200 3.03 26.47 -12.63
CA GLU A 200 3.23 27.68 -11.83
C GLU A 200 2.97 28.90 -12.71
N THR A 201 1.84 29.57 -12.49
CA THR A 201 1.51 30.81 -13.20
C THR A 201 2.08 31.95 -12.38
N ASP A 202 3.11 32.62 -12.89
CA ASP A 202 3.64 33.84 -12.26
C ASP A 202 2.48 34.83 -12.05
N SER A 203 2.26 35.24 -10.79
CA SER A 203 1.32 36.30 -10.39
C SER A 203 2.08 37.59 -10.10
#